data_AF-A0A0F9MZP3-F1
#
_entry.id   AF-A0A0F9MZP3-F1
#
_cell.length_a   1.000
_cell.length_b   1.000
_cell.length_c   1.000
_cell.angle_alpha   90.00
_cell.angle_beta   90.00
_cell.angle_gamma   90.00
#
_symmetry.space_group_name_H-M   'P 1'
#
loop_
_entity.id
_entity.type
_entity.pdbx_description
1 polymer ?
#
loop_
_entity_poly.entity_id
_entity_poly.type
_entity_poly.pdbx_seq_one_letter_code
_entity_poly.pdbx_strand_id
1 'polypeptide(L)'
;MAKKKYHFYEDYPIVIPNRDFMFQWCCDCGLRHVNFVEIERGKKPKDDKVKLFVIRDDHATNYRKDYERLKKREVKIMSKHTKKERKKKSRKKDKKK
;
A
#
# COMPACT_ATOMS: atom_id res chain seq x y z
N MET A 1 -18.07 -1.61 -15.78
CA MET A 1 -17.36 -1.88 -14.52
C MET A 1 -15.92 -2.24 -14.86
N ALA A 2 -14.94 -1.42 -14.45
CA ALA A 2 -13.53 -1.67 -14.78
C ALA A 2 -13.00 -2.83 -13.94
N LYS A 3 -12.57 -3.92 -14.59
CA LYS A 3 -11.91 -5.06 -13.94
C LYS A 3 -10.58 -4.57 -13.35
N LYS A 4 -10.46 -4.53 -12.02
CA LYS A 4 -9.16 -4.34 -11.36
C LYS A 4 -8.25 -5.51 -11.78
N LYS A 5 -7.12 -5.21 -12.44
CA LYS A 5 -6.06 -6.20 -12.66
C LYS A 5 -5.40 -6.46 -11.32
N TYR A 6 -5.67 -7.63 -10.73
CA TYR A 6 -4.95 -8.12 -9.57
C TYR A 6 -3.58 -8.62 -10.07
N HIS A 7 -2.51 -7.88 -9.73
CA HIS A 7 -1.15 -8.40 -9.84
C HIS A 7 -0.92 -9.36 -8.67
N PHE A 8 -1.43 -10.58 -8.78
CA PHE A 8 -0.89 -11.67 -7.98
C PHE A 8 0.49 -11.95 -8.57
N TYR A 9 1.54 -11.85 -7.76
CA TYR A 9 2.84 -12.39 -8.14
C TYR A 9 2.63 -13.88 -8.43
N GLU A 10 3.08 -14.30 -9.60
CA GLU A 10 2.95 -15.64 -10.17
C GLU A 10 3.35 -16.73 -9.15
N ASP A 11 2.41 -17.63 -8.86
CA ASP A 11 2.48 -19.07 -8.51
C ASP A 11 3.63 -19.63 -7.63
N TYR A 12 4.44 -18.81 -6.96
CA TYR A 12 5.44 -19.29 -6.00
C TYR A 12 4.82 -19.42 -4.60
N PRO A 13 4.86 -20.62 -3.99
CA PRO A 13 4.40 -20.78 -2.61
C PRO A 13 5.30 -19.95 -1.69
N ILE A 14 4.70 -19.01 -0.97
CA ILE A 14 5.40 -18.26 0.08
C ILE A 14 5.65 -19.23 1.24
N VAL A 15 6.91 -19.60 1.45
CA VAL A 15 7.32 -20.47 2.56
C VAL A 15 7.57 -19.58 3.78
N ILE A 16 6.77 -19.78 4.82
CA ILE A 16 6.86 -19.04 6.07
C ILE A 16 7.25 -20.04 7.18
N PRO A 17 8.25 -19.74 8.02
CA PRO A 17 8.57 -20.57 9.18
C PRO A 17 7.36 -20.74 10.12
N ASN A 18 7.29 -21.87 10.81
CA ASN A 18 6.22 -22.11 11.78
C ASN A 18 6.30 -21.07 12.93
N ARG A 19 5.16 -20.50 13.32
CA ARG A 19 5.02 -19.40 14.31
C ARG A 19 5.60 -18.05 13.88
N ASP A 20 5.78 -17.86 12.58
CA ASP A 20 6.19 -16.59 12.01
C ASP A 20 4.98 -15.81 11.45
N PHE A 21 5.24 -14.60 10.97
CA PHE A 21 4.22 -13.71 10.44
C PHE A 21 4.59 -13.18 9.05
N MET A 22 3.56 -12.82 8.28
CA MET A 22 3.68 -12.19 6.98
C MET A 22 2.86 -10.90 6.93
N PHE A 23 3.52 -9.84 6.47
CA PHE A 23 2.82 -8.60 6.16
C PHE A 23 2.24 -8.65 4.76
N GLN A 24 0.95 -8.33 4.66
CA GLN A 24 0.27 -8.23 3.37
C GLN A 24 -0.48 -6.90 3.28
N TRP A 25 -0.24 -6.17 2.20
CA TRP A 25 -1.08 -5.02 1.86
C TRP A 25 -2.30 -5.50 1.08
N CYS A 26 -3.50 -5.19 1.60
CA CYS A 26 -4.73 -5.51 0.91
C CYS A 26 -5.14 -4.34 0.01
N CYS A 27 -5.26 -4.60 -1.30
CA CYS A 27 -5.68 -3.61 -2.29
C CYS A 27 -7.14 -3.17 -2.14
N ASP A 28 -7.99 -3.97 -1.49
CA ASP A 28 -9.42 -3.70 -1.38
C ASP A 28 -9.76 -2.87 -0.14
N CYS A 29 -9.23 -3.20 1.04
CA CYS A 29 -9.44 -2.37 2.23
C CYS A 29 -8.38 -1.27 2.40
N GLY A 30 -7.26 -1.32 1.65
CA GLY A 30 -6.16 -0.36 1.76
C GLY A 30 -5.41 -0.43 3.09
N LEU A 31 -5.55 -1.54 3.82
CA LEU A 31 -4.93 -1.77 5.12
C LEU A 31 -3.72 -2.70 4.98
N ARG A 32 -2.78 -2.58 5.90
CA ARG A 32 -1.73 -3.59 6.10
C ARG A 32 -2.24 -4.62 7.10
N HIS A 33 -2.33 -5.86 6.65
CA HIS A 33 -2.61 -7.01 7.50
C HIS A 33 -1.32 -7.68 7.93
N VAL A 34 -1.30 -8.18 9.15
CA VAL A 34 -0.28 -9.10 9.64
C VAL A 34 -0.94 -10.45 9.78
N ASN A 35 -0.54 -11.38 8.93
CA ASN A 35 -1.01 -12.76 8.96
C ASN A 35 -0.01 -13.55 9.80
N PHE A 36 -0.50 -14.28 10.79
CA PHE A 36 0.32 -15.23 11.54
C PHE A 36 -0.12 -16.64 11.18
N VAL A 37 0.88 -17.52 11.11
CA VAL A 37 0.67 -18.93 10.80
C VAL A 37 1.29 -19.76 11.92
N GLU A 38 0.48 -20.56 12.59
CA GLU A 38 0.95 -21.53 13.57
C GLU A 38 0.45 -22.93 13.20
N ILE A 39 1.36 -23.89 13.19
CA ILE A 39 1.06 -25.30 13.03
C ILE A 39 1.02 -25.92 14.43
N GLU A 40 -0.17 -26.33 14.85
CA GLU A 40 -0.38 -27.14 16.04
C GLU A 40 -0.20 -28.62 15.64
N ARG A 41 0.87 -29.24 16.15
CA ARG A 41 1.22 -30.63 15.82
C ARG A 41 0.35 -31.60 16.62
N GLY A 42 -0.27 -32.55 15.93
CA GLY A 42 -1.00 -33.65 16.54
C GLY A 42 -0.11 -34.85 16.88
N LYS A 43 -0.71 -35.94 17.38
CA LYS A 43 0.02 -37.20 17.62
C LYS A 43 0.45 -37.88 16.32
N LYS A 44 -0.27 -37.64 15.22
CA LYS A 44 0.05 -38.11 13.86
C LYS A 44 0.02 -36.92 12.90
N PRO A 45 0.77 -36.93 11.78
CA PRO A 45 0.79 -35.81 10.82
C PRO A 45 -0.58 -35.42 10.26
N LYS A 46 -1.50 -36.39 10.16
CA LYS A 46 -2.89 -36.16 9.72
C LYS A 46 -3.73 -35.37 10.72
N ASP A 47 -3.29 -35.29 11.97
CA ASP A 47 -3.98 -34.58 13.06
C ASP A 47 -3.43 -33.15 13.23
N ASP A 48 -2.43 -32.76 12.42
CA ASP A 48 -1.87 -31.41 12.44
C ASP A 48 -2.92 -30.38 12.02
N LYS A 49 -2.96 -29.26 12.73
CA LYS A 49 -3.87 -28.14 12.45
C LYS A 49 -3.08 -26.90 12.13
N VAL A 50 -3.54 -26.16 11.13
CA VAL A 50 -3.00 -24.83 10.81
C VAL A 50 -3.93 -23.78 11.42
N LYS A 51 -3.40 -22.99 12.35
CA LYS A 51 -4.04 -21.79 12.87
C LYS A 51 -3.59 -20.60 12.04
N LEU A 52 -4.57 -19.89 11.47
CA LEU A 52 -4.37 -18.65 10.77
C LEU A 52 -5.07 -17.54 11.55
N PHE A 53 -4.32 -16.50 11.90
CA PHE A 53 -4.90 -15.32 12.53
C PHE A 53 -4.38 -14.07 11.85
N VAL A 54 -5.29 -13.13 11.61
CA VAL A 54 -5.01 -11.90 10.88
C VAL A 54 -5.31 -10.73 11.79
N ILE A 55 -4.31 -9.89 12.01
CA ILE A 55 -4.49 -8.62 12.71
C ILE A 55 -4.23 -7.45 11.76
N ARG A 56 -4.75 -6.29 12.13
CA ARG A 56 -4.52 -5.05 11.40
C ARG A 56 -3.30 -4.34 11.96
N ASP A 57 -2.36 -3.95 11.10
CA ASP A 57 -1.27 -3.04 11.45
C ASP A 57 -1.74 -1.59 11.23
N ASP A 58 -2.28 -1.01 12.30
CA ASP A 58 -2.79 0.36 12.29
C ASP A 58 -1.71 1.40 12.08
N HIS A 59 -0.53 1.19 12.63
CA HIS A 59 0.56 2.15 12.58
C HIS A 59 1.05 2.33 11.14
N ALA A 60 1.39 1.23 10.47
CA ALA A 60 1.83 1.28 9.06
C ALA A 60 0.71 1.76 8.13
N THR A 61 -0.54 1.38 8.42
CA THR A 61 -1.71 1.84 7.66
C THR A 61 -1.86 3.37 7.73
N ASN A 62 -1.81 3.94 8.94
CA ASN A 62 -1.96 5.37 9.15
C ASN A 62 -0.77 6.15 8.57
N TYR A 63 0.45 5.65 8.77
CA TYR A 63 1.65 6.23 8.17
C TYR A 63 1.54 6.32 6.64
N ARG A 64 1.10 5.25 5.96
CA ARG A 64 0.91 5.27 4.51
C ARG A 64 -0.14 6.28 4.08
N LYS A 65 -1.29 6.34 4.78
CA LYS A 65 -2.35 7.32 4.50
C LYS A 65 -1.83 8.75 4.62
N ASP A 66 -1.04 9.03 5.64
CA ASP A 66 -0.42 10.34 5.84
C ASP A 66 0.60 10.66 4.77
N TYR A 67 1.47 9.72 4.43
CA TYR A 67 2.44 9.87 3.35
C TYR A 67 1.75 10.17 2.01
N GLU A 68 0.71 9.42 1.64
CA GLU A 68 -0.06 9.66 0.42
C GLU A 68 -0.77 11.02 0.42
N ARG A 69 -1.27 11.45 1.58
CA ARG A 69 -1.90 12.77 1.76
C ARG A 69 -0.88 13.89 1.56
N LEU A 70 0.32 13.77 2.15
CA LEU A 70 1.40 14.74 2.01
C LEU A 70 1.89 14.82 0.56
N LYS A 71 2.14 13.67 -0.07
CA LYS A 71 2.56 13.59 -1.49
C LYS A 71 1.55 14.27 -2.42
N LYS A 72 0.24 14.06 -2.19
CA LYS A 72 -0.82 14.75 -2.96
C LYS A 72 -0.82 16.26 -2.75
N ARG A 73 -0.50 16.74 -1.55
CA ARG A 73 -0.41 18.20 -1.26
C ARG A 73 0.77 18.83 -1.97
N GLU A 74 1.94 18.19 -1.91
CA GLU A 74 3.15 18.66 -2.58
C GLU A 74 2.93 18.84 -4.10
N VAL A 75 2.37 17.82 -4.76
CA VAL A 75 2.03 17.88 -6.19
C VAL A 75 1.06 19.02 -6.50
N LYS A 76 0.07 19.28 -5.63
CA LYS A 76 -0.85 20.42 -5.77
C LYS A 76 -0.15 21.77 -5.62
N ILE A 77 0.80 21.89 -4.69
CA ILE A 77 1.56 23.13 -4.48
C ILE A 77 2.48 23.39 -5.68
N MET A 78 3.22 22.37 -6.12
CA MET A 78 4.09 22.46 -7.30
C MET A 78 3.31 22.89 -8.54
N SER A 79 2.17 22.24 -8.84
CA SER A 79 1.35 22.60 -10.01
C SER A 79 0.78 24.02 -9.95
N LYS A 80 0.44 24.53 -8.75
CA LYS A 80 0.03 25.93 -8.55
C LYS A 80 1.17 26.90 -8.81
N HIS A 81 2.38 26.58 -8.34
CA HIS A 81 3.59 27.38 -8.62
C HIS A 81 3.88 27.43 -10.12
N THR A 82 3.87 26.29 -10.81
CA THR A 82 4.11 26.23 -12.26
C THR A 82 3.09 27.07 -13.04
N LYS A 83 1.81 27.05 -12.65
CA LYS A 83 0.76 27.89 -13.27
C LYS A 83 0.99 29.39 -13.03
N LYS A 84 1.38 29.79 -11.81
CA LYS A 84 1.69 31.19 -11.49
C LYS A 84 2.90 31.70 -12.28
N GLU A 85 3.95 30.90 -12.41
CA GLU A 85 5.14 31.26 -13.19
C GLU A 85 4.84 31.42 -14.68
N ARG A 86 4.05 30.50 -15.27
CA ARG A 86 3.61 30.60 -16.67
C ARG A 86 2.82 31.89 -16.92
N LYS A 87 1.89 32.26 -16.03
CA LYS A 87 1.14 33.54 -16.11
C LYS A 87 2.03 34.78 -15.95
N LYS A 88 3.04 34.74 -15.08
CA LYS A 88 4.03 35.84 -14.95
C LYS A 88 4.86 36.00 -16.23
N LYS A 89 5.27 34.90 -16.86
CA LYS A 89 6.05 34.92 -18.11
C LYS A 89 5.23 35.41 -19.31
N SER A 90 3.94 35.05 -19.44
CA SER A 90 3.09 35.57 -20.53
C SER A 90 2.88 37.08 -20.43
N ARG A 91 2.52 37.59 -19.25
CA ARG A 91 2.32 39.04 -19.02
C ARG A 91 3.56 39.90 -19.26
N LYS A 92 4.77 39.35 -19.05
CA LYS A 92 6.03 40.03 -19.36
C LYS A 92 6.33 40.08 -20.87
N LYS A 93 5.86 39.09 -21.64
CA LYS A 93 5.96 39.11 -23.11
C LYS A 93 5.01 40.14 -23.72
N ASP A 94 3.79 40.25 -23.18
CA ASP A 94 2.78 41.20 -23.68
C ASP A 94 3.14 42.67 -23.42
N LYS A 95 3.94 42.97 -22.39
CA LYS A 95 4.45 44.33 -22.10
C LYS A 95 5.69 44.75 -22.91
N LYS A 96 6.27 43.84 -23.70
CA LYS A 96 7.49 44.07 -24.50
C LYS A 96 7.20 44.24 -26.00
N LYS A 97 5.93 44.15 -26.40
CA LYS A 97 5.40 44.46 -27.73
C LYS A 97 4.67 45.78 -27.66
#